data_AF-A0A5R9IS92-F1
#
_entry.id   AF-A0A5R9IS92-F1
#
_cell.length_a   1.000
_cell.length_b   1.000
_cell.length_c   1.000
_cell.angle_alpha   90.00
_cell.angle_beta   90.00
_cell.angle_gamma   90.00
#
_symmetry.space_group_name_H-M   'P 1'
#
loop_
_entity.id
_entity.type
_entity.pdbx_description
1 polymer ?
#
loop_
_entity_poly.entity_id
_entity_poly.type
_entity_poly.pdbx_seq_one_letter_code
_entity_poly.pdbx_strand_id
1 'polypeptide(L)'
;MKSSQTLLGISALLLVSCSKSSFDYYQPQQGIAENFTNSCNGKGPDDHIRFTLHQNVYVEATAYFSQVEPGKFTAQISYFVPQENTLRFVDKSFVVSDAAQINKTFIADQVYRFMGTDHIERQSIEGLLPGRTIPIKYFQEIRDVDVGYRIEIKHQFANNVDQFTLKLPMVEINGQSVTAEPITFSLKELSRSLPGNCQLPQYQ
;
A
#
# COMPACT_ATOMS: atom_id res chain seq x y z
N MET A 1 -26.13 0.20 70.56
CA MET A 1 -25.29 1.27 70.00
C MET A 1 -25.11 1.01 68.52
N LYS A 2 -25.39 2.02 67.69
CA LYS A 2 -25.27 1.97 66.22
C LYS A 2 -23.79 2.03 65.83
N SER A 3 -23.36 1.17 64.91
CA SER A 3 -22.23 1.47 64.03
C SER A 3 -22.61 1.10 62.59
N SER A 4 -23.01 2.12 61.84
CA SER A 4 -22.91 2.16 60.38
C SER A 4 -21.44 2.03 59.95
N GLN A 5 -21.24 1.81 58.63
CA GLN A 5 -20.02 1.98 57.81
C GLN A 5 -19.39 0.65 57.37
N THR A 6 -19.09 0.34 56.11
CA THR A 6 -19.32 1.01 54.81
C THR A 6 -19.15 -0.07 53.73
N LEU A 7 -19.96 -0.01 52.66
CA LEU A 7 -19.67 -0.67 51.38
C LEU A 7 -18.22 -0.32 50.95
N LEU A 8 -17.33 -1.30 50.88
CA LEU A 8 -16.12 -1.18 50.06
C LEU A 8 -16.45 -1.77 48.69
N GLY A 9 -16.99 -0.91 47.83
CA GLY A 9 -17.02 -1.16 46.40
C GLY A 9 -15.59 -1.25 45.89
N ILE A 10 -15.19 -2.44 45.44
CA ILE A 10 -13.99 -2.62 44.66
C ILE A 10 -14.29 -1.99 43.30
N SER A 11 -14.03 -0.69 43.18
CA SER A 11 -13.86 -0.03 41.89
C SER A 11 -12.61 -0.64 41.27
N ALA A 12 -12.79 -1.70 40.49
CA ALA A 12 -11.79 -2.14 39.54
C ALA A 12 -11.58 -0.98 38.56
N LEU A 13 -10.57 -0.14 38.85
CA LEU A 13 -9.95 0.70 37.85
C LEU A 13 -9.39 -0.27 36.80
N LEU A 14 -10.20 -0.52 35.77
CA LEU A 14 -9.72 -0.98 34.48
C LEU A 14 -8.79 0.14 33.99
N LEU A 15 -7.52 0.06 34.40
CA LEU A 15 -6.41 0.70 33.73
C LEU A 15 -6.41 0.10 32.33
N VAL A 16 -7.19 0.71 31.42
CA VAL A 16 -7.11 0.45 29.99
C VAL A 16 -5.71 0.93 29.61
N SER A 17 -4.74 0.03 29.68
CA SER A 17 -3.38 0.31 29.26
C SER A 17 -3.44 0.58 27.76
N CYS A 18 -3.20 1.83 27.37
CA CYS A 18 -2.82 2.12 26.00
C CYS A 18 -1.48 1.42 25.76
N SER A 19 -1.50 0.20 25.22
CA SER A 19 -0.28 -0.44 24.77
C SER A 19 0.27 0.40 23.62
N LYS A 20 1.43 1.03 23.83
CA LYS A 20 2.21 1.59 22.74
C LYS A 20 2.70 0.41 21.91
N SER A 21 2.15 0.26 20.71
CA SER A 21 2.68 -0.66 19.72
C SER A 21 3.56 0.16 18.79
N SER A 22 4.82 -0.25 18.62
CA SER A 22 5.61 0.19 17.47
C SER A 22 5.61 -0.89 16.40
N PHE A 23 5.63 -0.45 15.15
CA PHE A 23 5.77 -1.35 14.01
C PHE A 23 6.58 -0.68 12.91
N ASP A 24 7.47 -1.46 12.32
CA ASP A 24 8.25 -1.02 11.18
C ASP A 24 7.43 -1.12 9.89
N TYR A 25 7.65 -0.17 8.99
CA TYR A 25 7.03 -0.12 7.67
C TYR A 25 7.92 0.61 6.66
N TYR A 26 7.64 0.45 5.37
CA TYR A 26 8.38 1.17 4.31
C TYR A 26 7.63 2.43 3.89
N GLN A 27 8.18 3.57 4.25
CA GLN A 27 7.66 4.88 3.85
C GLN A 27 8.32 5.35 2.55
N PRO A 28 7.56 5.79 1.53
CA PRO A 28 8.14 6.42 0.34
C PRO A 28 8.80 7.76 0.69
N GLN A 29 9.96 8.06 0.09
CA GLN A 29 10.78 9.24 0.40
C GLN A 29 10.56 10.46 -0.52
N GLN A 30 9.87 10.29 -1.64
CA GLN A 30 9.65 11.37 -2.63
C GLN A 30 8.14 11.70 -2.72
N GLY A 31 7.78 12.88 -3.23
CA GLY A 31 6.38 13.24 -3.51
C GLY A 31 5.50 13.62 -2.31
N ILE A 32 4.32 14.19 -2.61
CA ILE A 32 3.24 14.40 -1.64
C ILE A 32 2.67 13.02 -1.33
N ALA A 33 3.19 12.33 -0.31
CA ALA A 33 2.58 11.10 0.19
C ALA A 33 1.22 11.47 0.83
N GLU A 34 0.12 10.96 0.28
CA GLU A 34 -1.16 11.03 0.95
C GLU A 34 -1.10 10.03 2.12
N ASN A 35 -0.85 10.53 3.32
CA ASN A 35 -0.73 9.72 4.53
C ASN A 35 -2.10 9.16 4.92
N PHE A 36 -2.48 7.97 4.43
CA PHE A 36 -3.68 7.28 4.88
C PHE A 36 -3.36 6.29 5.99
N THR A 37 -4.01 6.43 7.14
CA THR A 37 -3.71 5.60 8.31
C THR A 37 -4.94 4.98 8.94
N ASN A 38 -5.31 3.78 8.47
CA ASN A 38 -5.93 2.79 9.36
C ASN A 38 -5.64 1.36 8.92
N SER A 39 -4.76 0.65 9.65
CA SER A 39 -4.69 -0.81 9.58
C SER A 39 -4.55 -1.35 11.01
N CYS A 40 -5.54 -2.14 11.42
CA CYS A 40 -5.50 -2.94 12.65
C CYS A 40 -4.90 -4.34 12.39
N ASN A 41 -4.43 -4.60 11.17
CA ASN A 41 -4.09 -5.93 10.67
C ASN A 41 -2.57 -6.20 10.65
N GLY A 42 -1.76 -5.41 11.35
CA GLY A 42 -0.31 -5.64 11.48
C GLY A 42 0.52 -5.46 10.20
N LYS A 43 -0.02 -4.81 9.16
CA LYS A 43 0.66 -4.60 7.87
C LYS A 43 1.33 -3.23 7.71
N GLY A 44 1.35 -2.43 8.79
CA GLY A 44 1.80 -1.04 8.72
C GLY A 44 0.74 -0.08 8.17
N PRO A 45 1.08 1.20 7.96
CA PRO A 45 0.23 2.15 7.28
C PRO A 45 0.23 1.90 5.76
N ASP A 46 -0.82 2.34 5.07
CA ASP A 46 -0.95 2.24 3.61
C ASP A 46 -0.44 3.54 2.96
N ASP A 47 0.79 3.91 3.36
CA ASP A 47 1.46 5.09 2.85
C ASP A 47 1.83 4.82 1.39
N HIS A 48 1.21 5.57 0.49
CA HIS A 48 1.46 5.46 -0.94
C HIS A 48 2.00 6.77 -1.49
N ILE A 49 2.72 6.65 -2.60
CA ILE A 49 3.22 7.78 -3.37
C ILE A 49 2.53 7.77 -4.73
N ARG A 50 1.99 8.92 -5.13
CA ARG A 50 1.34 9.10 -6.43
C ARG A 50 2.25 9.89 -7.37
N PHE A 51 2.41 9.37 -8.59
CA PHE A 51 3.11 10.05 -9.68
C PHE A 51 2.18 10.23 -10.86
N THR A 52 2.08 11.46 -11.37
CA THR A 52 1.39 11.73 -12.62
C THR A 52 2.27 11.27 -13.79
N LEU A 53 1.74 10.41 -14.64
CA LEU A 53 2.40 9.91 -15.85
C LEU A 53 1.98 10.71 -17.08
N HIS A 54 0.70 11.05 -17.17
CA HIS A 54 0.10 11.86 -18.24
C HIS A 54 -1.14 12.60 -17.68
N GLN A 55 -1.77 13.48 -18.46
CA GLN A 55 -3.04 14.10 -18.09
C GLN A 55 -4.06 13.01 -17.68
N ASN A 56 -4.49 13.08 -16.41
CA ASN A 56 -5.42 12.16 -15.75
C ASN A 56 -4.95 10.69 -15.62
N VAL A 57 -3.69 10.38 -15.96
CA VAL A 57 -3.09 9.05 -15.74
C VAL A 57 -2.03 9.17 -14.65
N TYR A 58 -2.14 8.34 -13.62
CA TYR A 58 -1.19 8.32 -12.53
C TYR A 58 -0.89 6.89 -12.10
N VAL A 59 0.24 6.72 -11.43
CA VAL A 59 0.64 5.48 -10.77
C VAL A 59 0.78 5.73 -9.27
N GLU A 60 0.31 4.78 -8.49
CA GLU A 60 0.51 4.71 -7.06
C GLU A 60 1.40 3.53 -6.72
N ALA A 61 2.34 3.74 -5.80
CA ALA A 61 3.15 2.66 -5.27
C ALA A 61 3.09 2.65 -3.74
N THR A 62 2.86 1.48 -3.17
CA THR A 62 2.95 1.20 -1.74
C THR A 62 3.95 0.08 -1.50
N ALA A 63 4.62 0.07 -0.35
CA ALA A 63 5.41 -1.07 0.09
C ALA A 63 5.07 -1.45 1.53
N TYR A 64 4.75 -2.73 1.75
CA TYR A 64 4.38 -3.26 3.04
C TYR A 64 5.44 -4.23 3.57
N PHE A 65 5.61 -4.22 4.89
CA PHE A 65 6.45 -5.14 5.63
C PHE A 65 5.62 -6.31 6.19
N SER A 66 6.21 -7.51 6.24
CA SER A 66 5.64 -8.65 6.96
C SER A 66 6.22 -8.75 8.37
N GLN A 67 5.42 -8.49 9.41
CA GLN A 67 5.86 -8.62 10.80
C GLN A 67 6.23 -10.05 11.21
N VAL A 68 5.76 -11.05 10.46
CA VAL A 68 5.95 -12.48 10.77
C VAL A 68 7.22 -13.04 10.13
N GLU A 69 7.70 -12.42 9.05
CA GLU A 69 8.80 -12.96 8.23
C GLU A 69 9.79 -11.83 7.92
N PRO A 70 10.90 -11.70 8.69
CA PRO A 70 11.93 -10.72 8.43
C PRO A 70 12.43 -10.77 6.98
N GLY A 71 12.68 -9.60 6.41
CA GLY A 71 13.12 -9.41 5.04
C GLY A 71 12.01 -9.52 3.99
N LYS A 72 10.82 -10.06 4.32
CA LYS A 72 9.70 -10.15 3.39
C LYS A 72 9.01 -8.81 3.25
N PHE A 73 8.97 -8.32 2.02
CA PHE A 73 8.19 -7.16 1.65
C PHE A 73 7.27 -7.46 0.47
N THR A 74 6.20 -6.69 0.37
CA THR A 74 5.33 -6.66 -0.81
C THR A 74 5.23 -5.22 -1.28
N ALA A 75 5.68 -4.93 -2.50
CA ALA A 75 5.37 -3.68 -3.17
C ALA A 75 4.12 -3.86 -4.04
N GLN A 76 3.18 -2.93 -3.93
CA GLN A 76 1.97 -2.88 -4.72
C GLN A 76 2.02 -1.64 -5.61
N ILE A 77 1.90 -1.85 -6.92
CA ILE A 77 1.95 -0.80 -7.93
C ILE A 77 0.60 -0.77 -8.63
N SER A 78 -0.09 0.37 -8.60
CA SER A 78 -1.42 0.55 -9.15
C SER A 78 -1.41 1.68 -10.18
N TYR A 79 -1.65 1.36 -11.45
CA TYR A 79 -1.82 2.33 -12.53
C TYR A 79 -3.29 2.67 -12.68
N PHE A 80 -3.63 3.96 -12.62
CA PHE A 80 -4.97 4.48 -12.83
C PHE A 80 -5.04 5.12 -14.20
N VAL A 81 -5.87 4.54 -15.06
CA VAL A 81 -6.00 4.92 -16.46
C VAL A 81 -7.48 5.15 -16.72
N PRO A 82 -7.91 6.38 -17.03
CA PRO A 82 -9.30 6.67 -17.33
C PRO A 82 -9.65 6.15 -18.73
N GLN A 83 -10.94 6.08 -19.04
CA GLN A 83 -11.44 5.37 -20.23
C GLN A 83 -10.95 5.93 -21.58
N GLU A 84 -10.68 7.22 -21.63
CA GLU A 84 -10.15 7.91 -22.80
C GLU A 84 -8.67 7.61 -23.09
N ASN A 85 -7.96 7.00 -22.14
CA ASN A 85 -6.54 6.72 -22.26
C ASN A 85 -6.26 5.23 -22.41
N THR A 86 -5.17 4.94 -23.10
CA THR A 86 -4.59 3.59 -23.23
C THR A 86 -3.26 3.53 -22.50
N LEU A 87 -2.94 2.37 -21.92
CA LEU A 87 -1.67 2.10 -21.26
C LEU A 87 -1.06 0.85 -21.89
N ARG A 88 0.21 0.90 -22.25
CA ARG A 88 0.97 -0.26 -22.73
C ARG A 88 2.31 -0.32 -22.00
N PHE A 89 2.69 -1.49 -21.53
CA PHE A 89 4.05 -1.69 -21.00
C PHE A 89 5.03 -1.82 -22.18
N VAL A 90 6.06 -0.97 -22.23
CA VAL A 90 7.11 -1.08 -23.24
C VAL A 90 8.10 -2.17 -22.85
N ASP A 91 8.41 -2.23 -21.55
CA ASP A 91 9.08 -3.35 -20.92
C ASP A 91 8.27 -3.85 -19.73
N LYS A 92 8.53 -5.09 -19.30
CA LYS A 92 7.80 -5.75 -18.20
C LYS A 92 8.62 -5.82 -16.91
N SER A 93 9.72 -5.07 -16.86
CA SER A 93 10.77 -5.25 -15.86
C SER A 93 10.66 -4.22 -14.75
N PHE A 94 10.43 -4.71 -13.54
CA PHE A 94 10.50 -3.93 -12.32
C PHE A 94 11.83 -4.23 -11.66
N VAL A 95 12.59 -3.20 -11.31
CA VAL A 95 13.89 -3.39 -10.66
C VAL A 95 13.81 -2.90 -9.23
N VAL A 96 14.16 -3.79 -8.30
CA VAL A 96 14.34 -3.46 -6.89
C VAL A 96 15.84 -3.45 -6.61
N SER A 97 16.32 -2.35 -6.07
CA SER A 97 17.72 -2.15 -5.70
C SER A 97 17.79 -1.87 -4.20
N ASP A 98 18.59 -2.61 -3.46
CA ASP A 98 18.88 -2.27 -2.06
C ASP A 98 19.96 -1.18 -1.96
N ALA A 99 20.27 -0.75 -0.73
CA ALA A 99 21.34 0.23 -0.47
C ALA A 99 22.73 -0.23 -0.96
N ALA A 100 22.95 -1.55 -1.09
CA ALA A 100 24.17 -2.13 -1.64
C ALA A 100 24.17 -2.21 -3.19
N GLN A 101 23.13 -1.67 -3.85
CA GLN A 101 22.93 -1.68 -5.30
C GLN A 101 22.81 -3.09 -5.89
N ILE A 102 22.37 -4.07 -5.08
CA ILE A 102 22.06 -5.40 -5.59
C ILE A 102 20.72 -5.32 -6.30
N ASN A 103 20.76 -5.32 -7.63
CA ASN A 103 19.56 -5.25 -8.46
C ASN A 103 18.88 -6.61 -8.55
N LYS A 104 17.59 -6.64 -8.23
CA LYS A 104 16.67 -7.75 -8.48
C LYS A 104 15.63 -7.32 -9.49
N THR A 105 15.58 -8.03 -10.62
CA THR A 105 14.61 -7.76 -11.68
C THR A 105 13.43 -8.73 -11.55
N PHE A 106 12.22 -8.18 -11.55
CA PHE A 106 10.96 -8.90 -11.57
C PHE A 106 10.29 -8.68 -12.92
N ILE A 107 9.89 -9.75 -13.56
CA ILE A 107 9.12 -9.70 -14.80
C ILE A 107 7.66 -9.92 -14.45
N ALA A 108 6.81 -8.96 -14.82
CA ALA A 108 5.36 -9.10 -14.66
C ALA A 108 4.74 -9.50 -16.00
N ASP A 109 4.15 -10.69 -16.07
CA ASP A 109 3.38 -11.13 -17.25
C ASP A 109 1.87 -10.97 -17.10
N GLN A 110 1.41 -10.67 -15.87
CA GLN A 110 0.01 -10.50 -15.53
C GLN A 110 -0.21 -9.25 -14.70
N VAL A 111 -1.35 -8.62 -14.90
CA VAL A 111 -1.86 -7.52 -14.07
C VAL A 111 -3.23 -7.87 -13.54
N TYR A 112 -3.60 -7.25 -12.43
CA TYR A 112 -4.92 -7.36 -11.85
C TYR A 112 -5.71 -6.09 -12.13
N ARG A 113 -6.85 -6.23 -12.80
CA ARG A 113 -7.80 -5.14 -12.91
C ARG A 113 -8.54 -4.98 -11.58
N PHE A 114 -8.63 -3.76 -11.07
CA PHE A 114 -9.26 -3.50 -9.77
C PHE A 114 -10.16 -2.26 -9.78
N MET A 115 -11.14 -2.23 -8.88
CA MET A 115 -12.00 -1.06 -8.62
C MET A 115 -12.04 -0.85 -7.12
N GLY A 116 -11.52 0.30 -6.65
CA GLY A 116 -11.32 0.53 -5.22
C GLY A 116 -10.36 -0.50 -4.61
N THR A 117 -10.82 -1.23 -3.58
CA THR A 117 -10.02 -2.27 -2.92
C THR A 117 -10.13 -3.64 -3.60
N ASP A 118 -11.13 -3.84 -4.46
CA ASP A 118 -11.55 -5.17 -4.89
C ASP A 118 -10.90 -5.57 -6.22
N HIS A 119 -10.42 -6.81 -6.27
CA HIS A 119 -9.88 -7.43 -7.48
C HIS A 119 -11.03 -7.87 -8.38
N ILE A 120 -11.04 -7.40 -9.62
CA ILE A 120 -12.10 -7.71 -10.59
C ILE A 120 -11.69 -8.88 -11.48
N GLU A 121 -10.50 -8.81 -12.08
CA GLU A 121 -10.11 -9.74 -13.15
C GLU A 121 -8.59 -9.81 -13.31
N ARG A 122 -8.04 -11.00 -13.57
CA ARG A 122 -6.64 -11.16 -14.00
C ARG A 122 -6.54 -10.98 -15.51
N GLN A 123 -5.60 -10.18 -15.96
CA GLN A 123 -5.37 -9.93 -17.38
C GLN A 123 -3.89 -10.12 -17.72
N SER A 124 -3.61 -10.49 -18.96
CA SER A 124 -2.24 -10.44 -19.50
C SER A 124 -1.76 -9.00 -19.49
N ILE A 125 -0.47 -8.79 -19.19
CA ILE A 125 0.14 -7.46 -19.33
C ILE A 125 0.26 -7.03 -20.80
N GLU A 126 0.22 -8.00 -21.73
CA GLU A 126 0.22 -7.76 -23.17
C GLU A 126 -1.19 -7.41 -23.64
N GLY A 127 -1.37 -6.22 -24.18
CA GLY A 127 -2.67 -5.76 -24.70
C GLY A 127 -3.63 -5.33 -23.60
N LEU A 128 -3.15 -4.53 -22.65
CA LEU A 128 -4.05 -3.90 -21.68
C LEU A 128 -5.17 -3.16 -22.41
N LEU A 129 -6.39 -3.37 -21.94
CA LEU A 129 -7.55 -2.69 -22.47
C LEU A 129 -7.46 -1.18 -22.16
N PRO A 130 -8.23 -0.33 -22.86
CA PRO A 130 -8.44 1.04 -22.41
C PRO A 130 -8.86 1.04 -20.93
N GLY A 131 -8.58 2.15 -20.25
CA GLY A 131 -9.17 2.40 -18.95
C GLY A 131 -10.68 2.17 -18.96
N ARG A 132 -11.30 2.05 -17.81
CA ARG A 132 -12.76 2.08 -17.72
C ARG A 132 -13.14 2.92 -16.54
N THR A 133 -14.10 3.80 -16.76
CA THR A 133 -14.71 4.56 -15.70
C THR A 133 -16.08 3.94 -15.44
N ILE A 134 -16.33 3.52 -14.21
CA ILE A 134 -17.58 2.88 -13.81
C ILE A 134 -18.36 3.89 -12.95
N PRO A 135 -19.58 4.27 -13.34
CA PRO A 135 -20.43 5.08 -12.50
C PRO A 135 -20.93 4.23 -11.33
N ILE A 136 -20.53 4.57 -10.11
CA ILE A 136 -21.05 3.98 -8.87
C ILE A 136 -22.04 4.93 -8.21
N LYS A 137 -23.16 4.39 -7.72
CA LYS A 137 -24.13 5.18 -6.96
C LYS A 137 -23.76 5.13 -5.48
N TYR A 138 -23.35 6.26 -4.92
CA TYR A 138 -23.05 6.40 -3.50
C TYR A 138 -23.98 7.45 -2.88
N PHE A 139 -24.85 7.02 -1.95
CA PHE A 139 -25.76 7.89 -1.18
C PHE A 139 -26.40 9.04 -2.00
N GLN A 140 -27.07 8.69 -3.10
CA GLN A 140 -27.79 9.59 -4.03
C GLN A 140 -26.93 10.34 -5.07
N GLU A 141 -25.61 10.24 -5.03
CA GLU A 141 -24.71 10.76 -6.07
C GLU A 141 -24.22 9.63 -6.99
N ILE A 142 -24.06 9.93 -8.29
CA ILE A 142 -23.30 9.07 -9.21
C ILE A 142 -21.88 9.58 -9.22
N ARG A 143 -20.92 8.72 -8.86
CA ARG A 143 -19.49 9.00 -8.90
C ARG A 143 -18.83 8.09 -9.91
N ASP A 144 -18.01 8.68 -10.74
CA ASP A 144 -17.18 7.95 -11.68
C ASP A 144 -15.95 7.41 -10.95
N VAL A 145 -15.74 6.10 -11.02
CA VAL A 145 -14.56 5.42 -10.46
C VAL A 145 -13.74 4.83 -11.57
N ASP A 146 -12.48 5.25 -11.64
CA ASP A 146 -11.52 4.70 -12.59
C ASP A 146 -11.08 3.30 -12.16
N VAL A 147 -11.11 2.39 -13.12
CA VAL A 147 -10.63 1.02 -12.98
C VAL A 147 -9.13 1.02 -13.27
N GLY A 148 -8.34 0.59 -12.29
CA GLY A 148 -6.89 0.55 -12.40
C GLY A 148 -6.32 -0.83 -12.71
N TYR A 149 -5.02 -0.86 -12.99
CA TYR A 149 -4.20 -2.06 -13.15
C TYR A 149 -3.21 -2.18 -12.00
N ARG A 150 -3.22 -3.31 -11.29
CA ARG A 150 -2.40 -3.56 -10.11
C ARG A 150 -1.40 -4.67 -10.36
N ILE A 151 -0.19 -4.46 -9.89
CA ILE A 151 0.92 -5.40 -9.91
C ILE A 151 1.43 -5.53 -8.48
N GLU A 152 1.64 -6.76 -8.03
CA GLU A 152 2.24 -7.05 -6.73
C GLU A 152 3.62 -7.67 -6.94
N ILE A 153 4.65 -7.05 -6.39
CA ILE A 153 6.00 -7.58 -6.32
C ILE A 153 6.22 -8.09 -4.90
N LYS A 154 6.48 -9.38 -4.76
CA LYS A 154 6.78 -10.02 -3.48
C LYS A 154 8.23 -10.47 -3.48
N HIS A 155 8.99 -10.06 -2.48
CA HIS A 155 10.39 -10.45 -2.34
C HIS A 155 10.77 -10.58 -0.88
N GLN A 156 11.80 -11.40 -0.64
CA GLN A 156 12.39 -11.58 0.67
C GLN A 156 13.87 -11.25 0.58
N PHE A 157 14.27 -10.16 1.22
CA PHE A 157 15.66 -9.86 1.50
C PHE A 157 16.19 -10.80 2.59
N ALA A 158 17.53 -10.93 2.69
CA ALA A 158 18.15 -11.76 3.72
C ALA A 158 17.84 -11.25 5.15
N ASN A 159 17.78 -9.93 5.31
CA ASN A 159 17.35 -9.21 6.51
C ASN A 159 16.47 -8.03 6.09
N ASN A 160 15.84 -7.34 7.05
CA ASN A 160 15.22 -6.04 6.77
C ASN A 160 16.29 -5.08 6.24
N VAL A 161 15.98 -4.37 5.15
CA VAL A 161 16.85 -3.34 4.59
C VAL A 161 16.34 -1.98 5.05
N ASP A 162 17.24 -1.09 5.45
CA ASP A 162 16.86 0.26 5.89
C ASP A 162 16.24 1.08 4.74
N GLN A 163 16.62 0.76 3.50
CA GLN A 163 16.15 1.43 2.31
C GLN A 163 16.24 0.51 1.09
N PHE A 164 15.28 0.66 0.19
CA PHE A 164 15.37 0.13 -1.17
C PHE A 164 14.79 1.13 -2.17
N THR A 165 15.13 0.96 -3.44
CA THR A 165 14.60 1.73 -4.56
C THR A 165 13.84 0.80 -5.49
N LEU A 166 12.63 1.18 -5.85
CA LEU A 166 11.79 0.53 -6.85
C LEU A 166 11.80 1.36 -8.14
N LYS A 167 12.33 0.78 -9.22
CA LYS A 167 12.21 1.32 -10.56
C LYS A 167 11.05 0.66 -11.29
N LEU A 168 10.11 1.50 -11.73
CA LEU A 168 8.98 1.08 -12.56
C LEU A 168 9.42 0.92 -14.03
N PRO A 169 8.78 0.03 -14.80
CA PRO A 169 9.05 -0.12 -16.22
C PRO A 169 8.63 1.14 -16.99
N MET A 170 9.19 1.29 -18.19
CA MET A 170 8.71 2.28 -19.13
C MET A 170 7.33 1.86 -19.66
N VAL A 171 6.42 2.83 -19.72
CA VAL A 171 5.06 2.63 -20.24
C VAL A 171 4.80 3.58 -21.40
N GLU A 172 3.85 3.24 -22.25
CA GLU A 172 3.29 4.12 -23.27
C GLU A 172 1.87 4.48 -22.90
N ILE A 173 1.57 5.77 -22.94
CA ILE A 173 0.24 6.32 -22.73
C ILE A 173 -0.17 7.00 -24.03
N ASN A 174 -1.24 6.50 -24.67
CA ASN A 174 -1.69 6.97 -25.99
C ASN A 174 -0.57 7.01 -27.06
N GLY A 175 0.36 6.05 -26.99
CA GLY A 175 1.51 5.96 -27.90
C GLY A 175 2.71 6.84 -27.53
N GLN A 176 2.63 7.65 -26.48
CA GLN A 176 3.77 8.41 -25.96
C GLN A 176 4.47 7.62 -24.85
N SER A 177 5.77 7.38 -25.00
CA SER A 177 6.58 6.76 -23.95
C SER A 177 6.76 7.69 -22.75
N VAL A 178 6.53 7.15 -21.56
CA VAL A 178 6.65 7.80 -20.26
C VAL A 178 7.45 6.90 -19.32
N THR A 179 8.38 7.50 -18.58
CA THR A 179 9.15 6.82 -17.53
C THR A 179 8.91 7.54 -16.22
N ALA A 180 8.62 6.79 -15.15
CA ALA A 180 8.57 7.33 -13.81
C ALA A 180 9.98 7.34 -13.20
N GLU A 181 10.26 8.36 -12.39
CA GLU A 181 11.49 8.39 -11.59
C GLU A 181 11.51 7.19 -10.60
N PRO A 182 12.70 6.64 -10.28
CA PRO A 182 12.81 5.58 -9.29
C PRO A 182 12.30 6.02 -7.91
N ILE A 183 11.57 5.12 -7.25
CA ILE A 183 10.89 5.38 -5.99
C ILE A 183 11.73 4.83 -4.85
N THR A 184 12.20 5.71 -3.97
CA THR A 184 12.91 5.28 -2.77
C THR A 184 11.95 5.05 -1.62
N PHE A 185 12.07 3.89 -0.98
CA PHE A 185 11.35 3.53 0.25
C PHE A 185 12.36 3.37 1.39
N SER A 186 12.06 3.96 2.55
CA SER A 186 12.86 3.78 3.77
C SER A 186 12.06 3.10 4.85
N LEU A 187 12.74 2.22 5.58
CA LEU A 187 12.22 1.62 6.79
C LEU A 187 12.02 2.73 7.85
N LYS A 188 10.83 2.77 8.41
CA LYS A 188 10.42 3.71 9.45
C LYS A 188 9.69 2.96 10.55
N GLU A 189 9.94 3.34 11.79
CA GLU A 189 9.18 2.87 12.94
C GLU A 189 7.98 3.80 13.15
N LEU A 190 6.77 3.25 13.08
CA LEU A 190 5.55 3.97 13.48
C LEU A 190 5.19 3.59 14.90
N SER A 191 5.32 4.55 15.83
CA SER A 191 4.83 4.38 17.20
C SER A 191 3.40 4.88 17.31
N ARG A 192 2.46 4.01 17.69
CA ARG A 192 1.08 4.41 17.99
C ARG A 192 0.69 4.05 19.42
N SER A 193 0.01 4.97 20.09
CA SER A 193 -0.91 4.62 21.16
C SER A 193 -2.18 4.08 20.51
N LEU A 194 -2.35 2.76 20.49
CA LEU A 194 -3.61 2.17 20.05
C LEU A 194 -4.71 2.49 21.08
N PRO A 195 -5.91 2.90 20.67
CA PRO A 195 -7.05 2.91 21.58
C PRO A 195 -7.29 1.47 22.05
N GLY A 196 -7.63 1.27 23.32
CA GLY A 196 -7.59 -0.04 24.01
C GLY A 196 -8.44 -1.17 23.40
N ASN A 197 -9.19 -0.88 22.35
CA ASN A 197 -10.01 -1.80 21.55
C ASN A 197 -9.33 -2.28 20.24
N CYS A 198 -8.16 -1.75 19.86
CA CYS A 198 -7.35 -2.30 18.78
C CYS A 198 -6.43 -3.40 19.35
N GLN A 199 -6.93 -4.63 19.43
CA GLN A 199 -6.07 -5.78 19.65
C GLN A 199 -5.40 -6.13 18.31
N LEU A 200 -4.07 -6.06 18.26
CA LEU A 200 -3.33 -6.78 17.22
C LEU A 200 -3.73 -8.26 17.31
N PRO A 201 -4.00 -8.94 16.19
CA PRO A 201 -4.34 -10.36 16.25
C PRO A 201 -3.23 -11.12 16.98
N GLN A 202 -3.60 -11.75 18.09
CA GLN A 202 -2.72 -12.65 18.82
C GLN A 202 -2.66 -13.95 18.01
N TYR A 203 -1.62 -14.10 17.20
CA TYR A 203 -1.40 -15.34 16.46
C TYR A 203 -0.74 -16.36 17.40
N GLN A 204 -1.45 -17.46 17.66
CA GLN A 204 -0.92 -18.69 18.25
C GLN A 204 -0.23 -19.53 17.18
#